data_AF-Q50HX8-F1
#
_entry.id   AF-Q50HX8-F1
#
_cell.length_a   1.000
_cell.length_b   1.000
_cell.length_c   1.000
_cell.angle_alpha   90.00
_cell.angle_beta   90.00
_cell.angle_gamma   90.00
#
_symmetry.space_group_name_H-M   'P 1'
#
loop_
_entity.id
_entity.type
_entity.pdbx_description
1 polymer ?
#
loop_
_entity_poly.entity_id
_entity_poly.type
_entity_poly.pdbx_seq_one_letter_code
_entity_poly.pdbx_strand_id
1 'polypeptide(L)'
;TSVQALRLKCKKDVSVLSMERAIYDHCKTNGTLFIDEATMANWLHLGYLYGEDAQIMLYGADNQIGKKDMSATPGVRYNVTVKDFLKKENIIKEYHSYRIGEPMVNLLQPIEPGMTSKADHKTTYNITTLDDTEFENIKTIVTRANPDVIITPYSHNRNKIKALLGSLDVKVVTTHSFQGMEVNTALVVLREDIN
;
A
#
# COMPACT_ATOMS: atom_id res chain seq x y z
N THR A 1 -3.45 12.56 0.01
CA THR A 1 -2.69 11.51 -0.71
C THR A 1 -1.52 11.05 0.15
N SER A 2 -0.88 9.90 -0.12
CA SER A 2 0.27 9.39 0.66
C SER A 2 1.40 10.43 0.77
N VAL A 3 1.72 11.11 -0.34
CA VAL A 3 2.68 12.23 -0.39
C VAL A 3 2.33 13.35 0.60
N GLN A 4 1.07 13.74 0.70
CA GLN A 4 0.65 14.78 1.66
C GLN A 4 0.78 14.30 3.11
N ALA A 5 0.44 13.04 3.39
CA ALA A 5 0.60 12.47 4.72
C ALA A 5 2.08 12.44 5.15
N LEU A 6 3.00 12.08 4.24
CA LEU A 6 4.44 12.15 4.47
C LEU A 6 4.92 13.60 4.68
N ARG A 7 4.49 14.54 3.84
CA ARG A 7 4.84 15.97 3.98
C ARG A 7 4.49 16.53 5.37
N LEU A 8 3.36 16.14 5.94
CA LEU A 8 2.94 16.58 7.28
C LEU A 8 3.83 16.03 8.40
N LYS A 9 4.46 14.87 8.18
CA LYS A 9 5.34 14.19 9.15
C LYS A 9 6.81 14.61 9.01
N CYS A 10 7.20 15.16 7.85
CA CYS A 10 8.58 15.58 7.58
C CYS A 10 8.88 17.02 8.07
N LYS A 11 10.17 17.29 8.33
CA LYS A 11 10.66 18.65 8.63
C LYS A 11 10.58 19.54 7.37
N LYS A 12 10.56 20.87 7.56
CA LYS A 12 10.37 21.87 6.50
C LYS A 12 11.46 21.87 5.41
N ASP A 13 12.64 21.35 5.73
CA ASP A 13 13.82 21.25 4.87
C ASP A 13 13.81 19.99 3.97
N VAL A 14 12.81 19.11 4.10
CA VAL A 14 12.69 17.90 3.30
C VAL A 14 11.70 18.10 2.15
N SER A 15 12.17 17.90 0.92
CA SER A 15 11.29 17.86 -0.26
C SER A 15 10.68 16.47 -0.41
N VAL A 16 9.35 16.39 -0.46
CA VAL A 16 8.62 15.13 -0.63
C VAL A 16 7.83 15.20 -1.93
N LEU A 17 8.10 14.28 -2.85
CA LEU A 17 7.48 14.21 -4.17
C LEU A 17 7.10 12.75 -4.48
N SER A 18 6.15 12.54 -5.38
CA SER A 18 6.03 11.21 -6.01
C SER A 18 7.22 10.98 -6.93
N MET A 19 7.57 9.71 -7.15
CA MET A 19 8.68 9.35 -8.04
C MET A 19 8.46 9.88 -9.46
N GLU A 20 7.23 9.78 -10.00
CA GLU A 20 6.89 10.29 -11.33
C GLU A 20 7.11 11.80 -11.44
N ARG A 21 6.71 12.54 -10.40
CA ARG A 21 6.87 13.99 -10.36
C ARG A 21 8.35 14.37 -10.28
N ALA A 22 9.13 13.70 -9.43
CA ALA A 22 10.56 13.96 -9.28
C ALA A 22 11.33 13.69 -10.58
N ILE A 23 10.98 12.63 -11.31
CA ILE A 23 11.58 12.31 -12.62
C ILE A 23 11.20 13.37 -13.65
N TYR A 24 9.92 13.75 -13.73
CA TYR A 24 9.44 14.75 -14.68
C TYR A 24 10.09 16.12 -14.45
N ASP A 25 10.24 16.52 -13.18
CA ASP A 25 10.87 17.79 -12.79
C ASP A 25 12.43 17.70 -12.75
N HIS A 26 13.02 16.55 -13.11
CA HIS A 26 14.47 16.30 -13.08
C HIS A 26 15.13 16.66 -11.73
N CYS A 27 14.43 16.39 -10.62
CA CYS A 27 14.92 16.69 -9.29
C CYS A 27 16.04 15.72 -8.88
N LYS A 28 17.27 16.23 -8.84
CA LYS A 28 18.44 15.50 -8.33
C LYS A 28 18.83 15.99 -6.95
N THR A 29 19.34 15.08 -6.12
CA THR A 29 19.94 15.41 -4.83
C THR A 29 21.36 14.86 -4.74
N ASN A 30 22.26 15.63 -4.12
CA ASN A 30 23.59 15.18 -3.69
C ASN A 30 23.61 14.80 -2.20
N GLY A 31 22.49 14.99 -1.48
CA GLY A 31 22.34 14.60 -0.08
C GLY A 31 21.77 13.19 0.05
N THR A 32 20.92 12.97 1.05
CA THR A 32 20.23 11.69 1.23
C THR A 32 18.93 11.64 0.43
N LEU A 33 18.81 10.63 -0.44
CA LEU A 33 17.59 10.29 -1.17
C LEU A 33 16.85 9.17 -0.42
N PHE A 34 15.68 9.48 0.11
CA PHE A 34 14.78 8.51 0.75
C PHE A 34 13.71 8.06 -0.25
N ILE A 35 13.54 6.75 -0.39
CA ILE A 35 12.54 6.17 -1.28
C ILE A 35 11.65 5.23 -0.48
N ASP A 36 10.38 5.60 -0.38
CA ASP A 36 9.33 4.78 0.21
C ASP A 36 8.70 3.87 -0.86
N GLU A 37 8.15 2.72 -0.45
CA GLU A 37 7.60 1.70 -1.34
C GLU A 37 8.58 1.27 -2.46
N ALA A 38 9.87 1.15 -2.12
CA ALA A 38 10.96 0.91 -3.07
C ALA A 38 10.84 -0.44 -3.82
N THR A 39 10.05 -1.38 -3.33
CA THR A 39 9.72 -2.65 -4.03
C THR A 39 8.93 -2.41 -5.32
N MET A 40 8.29 -1.24 -5.46
CA MET A 40 7.60 -0.82 -6.68
C MET A 40 8.51 -0.03 -7.63
N ALA A 41 9.67 0.45 -7.17
CA ALA A 41 10.53 1.32 -7.94
C ALA A 41 11.31 0.55 -9.02
N ASN A 42 11.36 1.12 -10.23
CA ASN A 42 12.26 0.64 -11.26
C ASN A 42 13.67 1.16 -10.98
N TRP A 43 14.68 0.30 -10.96
CA TRP A 43 16.07 0.69 -10.71
C TRP A 43 16.57 1.75 -11.70
N LEU A 44 16.11 1.73 -12.96
CA LEU A 44 16.45 2.74 -13.95
C LEU A 44 15.96 4.14 -13.56
N HIS A 45 14.80 4.21 -12.91
CA HIS A 45 14.23 5.49 -12.49
C HIS A 45 15.06 6.13 -11.39
N LEU A 46 15.69 5.32 -10.53
CA LEU A 46 16.53 5.82 -9.44
C LEU A 46 17.74 6.57 -9.99
N GLY A 47 18.34 6.07 -11.09
CA GLY A 47 19.47 6.71 -11.76
C GLY A 47 19.26 8.17 -12.15
N TYR A 48 18.02 8.61 -12.32
CA TYR A 48 17.71 10.00 -12.67
C TYR A 48 17.62 10.94 -11.46
N LEU A 49 17.54 10.39 -10.24
CA LEU A 49 17.18 11.15 -9.03
C LEU A 49 18.36 11.43 -8.09
N TYR A 50 19.50 10.75 -8.27
CA TYR A 50 20.68 10.93 -7.42
C TYR A 50 21.85 11.55 -8.17
N GLY A 51 22.66 12.34 -7.46
CA GLY A 51 23.96 12.84 -7.91
C GLY A 51 25.11 12.01 -7.35
N GLU A 52 26.34 12.37 -7.72
CA GLU A 52 27.54 11.55 -7.48
C GLU A 52 27.78 11.21 -6.00
N ASP A 53 27.51 12.16 -5.09
CA ASP A 53 27.75 12.01 -3.64
C ASP A 53 26.51 11.57 -2.85
N ALA A 54 25.42 11.22 -3.53
CA ALA A 54 24.15 10.97 -2.86
C ALA A 54 24.13 9.65 -2.08
N GLN A 55 23.57 9.68 -0.86
CA GLN A 55 23.26 8.47 -0.10
C GLN A 55 21.82 8.04 -0.39
N ILE A 56 21.60 6.79 -0.79
CA ILE A 56 20.26 6.28 -1.11
C ILE A 56 19.79 5.38 0.03
N MET A 57 18.59 5.65 0.55
CA MET A 57 17.92 4.83 1.56
C MET A 57 16.58 4.36 1.02
N LEU A 58 16.40 3.04 0.97
CA LEU A 58 15.25 2.38 0.37
C LEU A 58 14.42 1.70 1.45
N TYR A 59 13.12 1.97 1.46
CA TYR A 59 12.16 1.39 2.39
C TYR A 59 11.06 0.70 1.60
N GLY A 60 10.64 -0.47 2.05
CA GLY A 60 9.57 -1.23 1.43
C GLY A 60 9.32 -2.54 2.15
N ALA A 61 8.24 -3.21 1.79
CA ALA A 61 7.86 -4.51 2.33
C ALA A 61 7.80 -5.55 1.21
N ASP A 62 8.52 -6.66 1.40
CA ASP A 62 8.66 -7.73 0.40
C ASP A 62 7.33 -8.41 0.04
N ASN A 63 6.46 -8.52 1.03
CA ASN A 63 5.19 -9.23 0.95
C ASN A 63 4.02 -8.29 0.63
N GLN A 64 4.28 -6.98 0.48
CA GLN A 64 3.30 -6.03 -0.04
C GLN A 64 3.31 -6.01 -1.57
N ILE A 65 2.28 -5.42 -2.16
CA ILE A 65 2.07 -5.49 -3.60
C ILE A 65 3.22 -4.75 -4.33
N GLY A 66 4.05 -5.53 -5.03
CA GLY A 66 5.11 -4.99 -5.89
C GLY A 66 4.58 -4.40 -7.20
N LYS A 67 5.50 -3.94 -8.05
CA LYS A 67 5.18 -3.36 -9.37
C LYS A 67 4.38 -4.36 -10.23
N LYS A 68 3.13 -4.02 -10.53
CA LYS A 68 2.30 -4.74 -11.52
C LYS A 68 2.62 -4.23 -12.92
N ASP A 69 3.22 -5.06 -13.76
CA ASP A 69 3.37 -4.75 -15.20
C ASP A 69 1.99 -4.88 -15.87
N MET A 70 1.47 -3.78 -16.42
CA MET A 70 0.20 -3.74 -17.14
C MET A 70 0.40 -3.83 -18.67
N SER A 71 1.63 -4.08 -19.14
CA SER A 71 1.94 -4.16 -20.56
C SER A 71 1.41 -5.47 -21.15
N ALA A 72 0.46 -5.38 -22.08
CA ALA A 72 -0.12 -6.51 -22.80
C ALA A 72 0.80 -7.11 -23.90
N THR A 73 2.12 -6.88 -23.82
CA THR A 73 3.06 -7.23 -24.90
C THR A 73 3.67 -8.61 -24.65
N PRO A 74 3.59 -9.56 -25.60
CA PRO A 74 4.23 -10.86 -25.45
C PRO A 74 5.76 -10.74 -25.45
N GLY A 75 6.43 -11.40 -24.49
CA GLY A 75 7.88 -11.48 -24.37
C GLY A 75 8.34 -11.83 -22.95
N VAL A 76 9.49 -12.50 -22.81
CA VAL A 76 10.13 -12.75 -21.50
C VAL A 76 10.69 -11.41 -21.00
N ARG A 77 10.05 -10.82 -19.99
CA ARG A 77 10.55 -9.61 -19.34
C ARG A 77 11.17 -9.97 -18.00
N TYR A 78 12.43 -9.60 -17.84
CA TYR A 78 13.09 -9.65 -16.54
C TYR A 78 12.55 -8.51 -15.68
N ASN A 79 11.68 -8.82 -14.72
CA ASN A 79 11.28 -7.89 -13.67
C ASN A 79 12.43 -7.75 -12.66
N VAL A 80 13.48 -7.06 -13.06
CA VAL A 80 14.59 -6.71 -12.15
C VAL A 80 14.16 -5.53 -11.29
N THR A 81 14.12 -5.75 -9.99
CA THR A 81 13.83 -4.74 -8.98
C THR A 81 15.13 -4.19 -8.40
N VAL A 82 15.04 -3.07 -7.70
CA VAL A 82 16.22 -2.48 -7.02
C VAL A 82 16.84 -3.47 -6.02
N LYS A 83 16.00 -4.31 -5.40
CA LYS A 83 16.42 -5.31 -4.42
C LYS A 83 17.43 -6.31 -5.00
N ASP A 84 17.32 -6.64 -6.28
CA ASP A 84 18.21 -7.61 -6.93
C ASP A 84 19.66 -7.13 -7.00
N PHE A 85 19.88 -5.82 -6.84
CA PHE A 85 21.21 -5.20 -6.83
C PHE A 85 21.75 -4.93 -5.42
N LEU A 86 20.95 -5.14 -4.37
CA LEU A 86 21.36 -4.85 -2.99
C LEU A 86 22.14 -6.04 -2.40
N LYS A 87 23.31 -5.74 -1.85
CA LYS A 87 24.07 -6.72 -1.08
C LYS A 87 23.37 -7.01 0.25
N LYS A 88 23.46 -8.25 0.73
CA LYS A 88 22.77 -8.69 1.96
C LYS A 88 23.17 -7.89 3.19
N GLU A 89 24.44 -7.50 3.29
CA GLU A 89 24.95 -6.67 4.39
C GLU A 89 24.32 -5.27 4.47
N ASN A 90 23.73 -4.78 3.37
CA ASN A 90 23.07 -3.48 3.30
C ASN A 90 21.55 -3.57 3.53
N ILE A 91 21.03 -4.75 3.88
CA ILE A 91 19.60 -4.98 4.08
C ILE A 91 19.34 -5.16 5.57
N ILE A 92 18.58 -4.22 6.14
CA ILE A 92 18.05 -4.33 7.50
C ILE A 92 16.60 -4.80 7.38
N LYS A 93 16.23 -5.85 8.14
CA LYS A 93 14.87 -6.37 8.18
C LYS A 93 14.23 -6.08 9.53
N GLU A 94 13.06 -5.47 9.48
CA GLU A 94 12.25 -5.16 10.66
C GLU A 94 10.95 -5.98 10.62
N TYR A 95 10.66 -6.65 11.73
CA TYR A 95 9.50 -7.55 11.85
C TYR A 95 8.47 -7.04 12.85
N HIS A 96 8.65 -5.82 13.37
CA HIS A 96 7.78 -5.24 14.37
C HIS A 96 6.82 -4.23 13.72
N SER A 97 5.51 -4.40 13.96
CA SER A 97 4.51 -3.41 13.58
C SER A 97 4.06 -2.61 14.79
N TYR A 98 4.16 -1.29 14.70
CA TYR A 98 3.58 -0.35 15.67
C TYR A 98 2.13 -0.01 15.34
N ARG A 99 1.64 -0.42 14.16
CA ARG A 99 0.30 -0.10 13.65
C ARG A 99 -0.71 -1.20 13.90
N ILE A 100 -0.30 -2.46 13.77
CA ILE A 100 -1.20 -3.60 13.84
C ILE A 100 -0.99 -4.28 15.18
N GLY A 101 -2.02 -4.19 16.02
CA GLY A 101 -2.15 -4.86 17.31
C GLY A 101 -2.62 -6.30 17.19
N GLU A 102 -2.57 -7.01 18.32
CA GLU A 102 -3.22 -8.32 18.45
C GLU A 102 -4.76 -8.17 18.54
N PRO A 103 -5.56 -9.13 18.02
CA PRO A 103 -5.17 -10.42 17.43
C PRO A 103 -4.85 -10.39 15.92
N MET A 104 -4.91 -9.25 15.24
CA MET A 104 -4.74 -9.20 13.78
C MET A 104 -3.34 -9.63 13.31
N VAL A 105 -2.29 -9.40 14.10
CA VAL A 105 -0.93 -9.88 13.76
C VAL A 105 -0.90 -11.41 13.63
N ASN A 106 -1.60 -12.13 14.52
CA ASN A 106 -1.72 -13.59 14.43
C ASN A 106 -2.43 -14.06 13.15
N LEU A 107 -3.44 -13.31 12.67
CA LEU A 107 -4.09 -13.61 11.40
C LEU A 107 -3.13 -13.46 10.21
N LEU A 108 -2.19 -12.52 10.28
CA LEU A 108 -1.25 -12.21 9.20
C LEU A 108 -0.02 -13.11 9.17
N GLN A 109 0.30 -13.83 10.25
CA GLN A 109 1.46 -14.72 10.36
C GLN A 109 1.67 -15.68 9.17
N PRO A 110 0.63 -16.33 8.60
CA PRO A 110 0.82 -17.22 7.44
C PRO A 110 1.34 -16.51 6.18
N ILE A 111 1.08 -15.21 6.05
CA ILE A 111 1.44 -14.37 4.89
C ILE A 111 2.70 -13.55 5.19
N GLU A 112 2.90 -13.16 6.45
CA GLU A 112 4.02 -12.36 6.95
C GLU A 112 4.73 -13.10 8.11
N PRO A 113 5.51 -14.16 7.83
CA PRO A 113 6.12 -14.97 8.87
C PRO A 113 7.06 -14.16 9.76
N GLY A 114 6.88 -14.29 11.07
CA GLY A 114 7.71 -13.61 12.07
C GLY A 114 7.28 -12.18 12.42
N MET A 115 6.20 -11.67 11.80
CA MET A 115 5.62 -10.38 12.18
C MET A 115 5.14 -10.37 13.63
N THR A 116 5.53 -9.35 14.40
CA THR A 116 5.14 -9.18 15.80
C THR A 116 4.57 -7.78 16.05
N SER A 117 3.71 -7.63 17.04
CA SER A 117 3.15 -6.33 17.41
C SER A 117 3.99 -5.61 18.46
N LYS A 118 4.18 -4.30 18.25
CA LYS A 118 4.58 -3.31 19.26
C LYS A 118 3.54 -2.19 19.37
N ALA A 119 2.32 -2.43 18.87
CA ALA A 119 1.23 -1.47 18.98
C ALA A 119 0.78 -1.35 20.44
N ASP A 120 0.37 -0.14 20.82
CA ASP A 120 -0.20 0.19 22.14
C ASP A 120 -1.69 -0.16 22.27
N HIS A 121 -2.30 -0.67 21.19
CA HIS A 121 -3.71 -0.99 21.09
C HIS A 121 -3.94 -2.40 20.52
N LYS A 122 -5.19 -2.84 20.57
CA LYS A 122 -5.64 -4.09 19.93
C LYS A 122 -6.24 -3.78 18.56
N THR A 123 -5.90 -4.57 17.55
CA THR A 123 -6.53 -4.51 16.24
C THR A 123 -7.39 -5.74 16.07
N THR A 124 -8.70 -5.57 16.22
CA THR A 124 -9.68 -6.66 16.11
C THR A 124 -10.21 -6.79 14.69
N TYR A 125 -10.61 -7.99 14.31
CA TYR A 125 -11.23 -8.25 13.00
C TYR A 125 -12.45 -9.16 13.15
N ASN A 126 -13.36 -9.04 12.19
CA ASN A 126 -14.47 -9.98 12.00
C ASN A 126 -14.50 -10.36 10.52
N ILE A 127 -14.60 -11.66 10.24
CA ILE A 127 -14.71 -12.19 8.88
C ILE A 127 -16.12 -12.77 8.75
N THR A 128 -16.87 -12.27 7.78
CA THR A 128 -18.20 -12.76 7.43
C THR A 128 -18.21 -13.11 5.95
N THR A 129 -18.66 -14.31 5.61
CA THR A 129 -18.96 -14.71 4.23
C THR A 129 -20.40 -14.34 3.94
N LEU A 130 -20.62 -13.63 2.84
CA LEU A 130 -21.95 -13.21 2.39
C LEU A 130 -22.29 -13.93 1.10
N ASP A 131 -23.55 -14.28 0.94
CA ASP A 131 -24.07 -14.66 -0.38
C ASP A 131 -24.30 -13.42 -1.26
N ASP A 132 -24.57 -13.66 -2.54
CA ASP A 132 -24.76 -12.59 -3.51
C ASP A 132 -26.00 -11.72 -3.23
N THR A 133 -27.03 -12.27 -2.57
CA THR A 133 -28.24 -11.52 -2.20
C THR A 133 -28.03 -10.65 -0.97
N GLU A 134 -27.19 -11.11 -0.03
CA GLU A 134 -26.73 -10.35 1.13
C GLU A 134 -25.78 -9.23 0.73
N PHE A 135 -25.01 -9.39 -0.34
CA PHE A 135 -24.17 -8.34 -0.88
C PHE A 135 -24.98 -7.13 -1.37
N GLU A 136 -26.16 -7.33 -1.93
CA GLU A 136 -27.04 -6.23 -2.32
C GLU A 136 -27.48 -5.40 -1.08
N ASN A 137 -27.38 -5.99 0.13
CA ASN A 137 -27.61 -5.31 1.43
C ASN A 137 -26.34 -4.72 2.06
N ILE A 138 -25.24 -4.57 1.31
CA ILE A 138 -23.96 -4.01 1.80
C ILE A 138 -24.13 -2.65 2.49
N LYS A 139 -25.14 -1.88 2.10
CA LYS A 139 -25.48 -0.60 2.73
C LYS A 139 -25.75 -0.74 4.24
N THR A 140 -26.47 -1.78 4.64
CA THR A 140 -26.79 -2.05 6.04
C THR A 140 -25.54 -2.43 6.82
N ILE A 141 -24.67 -3.25 6.21
CA ILE A 141 -23.39 -3.67 6.79
C ILE A 141 -22.50 -2.44 7.03
N VAL A 142 -22.36 -1.57 6.02
CA VAL A 142 -21.56 -0.35 6.11
C VAL A 142 -22.11 0.61 7.15
N THR A 143 -23.44 0.78 7.22
CA THR A 143 -24.07 1.65 8.24
C THR A 143 -23.81 1.12 9.65
N ARG A 144 -23.87 -0.20 9.85
CA ARG A 144 -23.63 -0.82 11.16
C ARG A 144 -22.15 -0.79 11.56
N ALA A 145 -21.26 -1.07 10.63
CA ALA A 145 -19.82 -1.11 10.87
C ALA A 145 -19.19 0.30 10.95
N ASN A 146 -19.82 1.29 10.30
CA ASN A 146 -19.37 2.67 10.19
C ASN A 146 -17.85 2.79 9.88
N PRO A 147 -17.36 2.17 8.80
CA PRO A 147 -15.93 2.17 8.49
C PRO A 147 -15.46 3.52 7.96
N ASP A 148 -14.21 3.89 8.24
CA ASP A 148 -13.57 5.07 7.65
C ASP A 148 -13.38 4.90 6.13
N VAL A 149 -13.17 3.65 5.69
CA VAL A 149 -12.89 3.29 4.30
C VAL A 149 -13.37 1.88 3.98
N ILE A 150 -13.80 1.69 2.73
CA ILE A 150 -14.08 0.38 2.14
C ILE A 150 -12.99 0.06 1.11
N ILE A 151 -12.36 -1.10 1.25
CA ILE A 151 -11.24 -1.55 0.41
C ILE A 151 -11.65 -2.80 -0.36
N THR A 152 -11.41 -2.82 -1.66
CA THR A 152 -11.66 -4.00 -2.51
C THR A 152 -10.54 -4.20 -3.54
N PRO A 153 -10.19 -5.43 -3.95
CA PRO A 153 -9.10 -5.65 -4.90
C PRO A 153 -9.37 -5.09 -6.31
N TYR A 154 -10.63 -5.14 -6.76
CA TYR A 154 -10.99 -4.90 -8.17
C TYR A 154 -11.77 -3.61 -8.38
N SER A 155 -11.44 -2.88 -9.45
CA SER A 155 -12.11 -1.63 -9.84
C SER A 155 -13.59 -1.83 -10.17
N HIS A 156 -13.96 -2.99 -10.72
CA HIS A 156 -15.35 -3.35 -10.99
C HIS A 156 -16.17 -3.40 -9.69
N ASN A 157 -15.70 -4.17 -8.70
CA ASN A 157 -16.34 -4.24 -7.38
C ASN A 157 -16.39 -2.88 -6.69
N ARG A 158 -15.33 -2.06 -6.79
CA ARG A 158 -15.34 -0.70 -6.25
C ARG A 158 -16.49 0.12 -6.82
N ASN A 159 -16.71 0.06 -8.13
CA ASN A 159 -17.79 0.81 -8.78
C ASN A 159 -19.16 0.24 -8.40
N LYS A 160 -19.31 -1.09 -8.30
CA LYS A 160 -20.56 -1.74 -7.86
C LYS A 160 -20.91 -1.35 -6.42
N ILE A 161 -19.95 -1.41 -5.49
CA ILE A 161 -20.14 -1.00 -4.09
C ILE A 161 -20.57 0.47 -4.02
N LYS A 162 -19.89 1.36 -4.76
CA LYS A 162 -20.28 2.78 -4.81
C LYS A 162 -21.72 2.98 -5.28
N ALA A 163 -22.15 2.22 -6.29
CA ALA A 163 -23.54 2.29 -6.77
C ALA A 163 -24.54 1.85 -5.69
N LEU A 164 -24.24 0.77 -4.95
CA LEU A 164 -25.11 0.26 -3.88
C LEU A 164 -25.17 1.17 -2.65
N LEU A 165 -24.10 1.89 -2.35
CA LEU A 165 -24.07 2.85 -1.24
C LEU A 165 -24.92 4.09 -1.51
N GLY A 166 -25.07 4.48 -2.78
CA GLY A 166 -25.83 5.65 -3.19
C GLY A 166 -25.28 6.92 -2.57
N SER A 167 -26.04 7.54 -1.65
CA SER A 167 -25.68 8.81 -0.99
C SER A 167 -24.84 8.66 0.28
N LEU A 168 -24.48 7.44 0.70
CA LEU A 168 -23.60 7.25 1.86
C LEU A 168 -22.20 7.79 1.56
N ASP A 169 -21.75 8.72 2.38
CA ASP A 169 -20.41 9.32 2.27
C ASP A 169 -19.36 8.43 2.95
N VAL A 170 -19.04 7.31 2.30
CA VAL A 170 -17.95 6.43 2.72
C VAL A 170 -16.99 6.23 1.55
N LYS A 171 -15.70 6.41 1.81
CA LYS A 171 -14.67 6.30 0.77
C LYS A 171 -14.50 4.85 0.34
N VAL A 172 -14.67 4.56 -0.96
CA VAL A 172 -14.42 3.23 -1.55
C VAL A 172 -13.18 3.29 -2.46
N VAL A 173 -12.17 2.48 -2.14
CA VAL A 173 -10.85 2.47 -2.80
C VAL A 173 -10.43 1.06 -3.21
N THR A 174 -9.46 0.97 -4.13
CA THR A 174 -8.79 -0.30 -4.41
C THR A 174 -7.62 -0.52 -3.47
N THR A 175 -7.28 -1.78 -3.16
CA THR A 175 -6.12 -2.13 -2.30
C THR A 175 -4.84 -1.41 -2.73
N HIS A 176 -4.52 -1.44 -4.03
CA HIS A 176 -3.37 -0.73 -4.59
C HIS A 176 -3.39 0.79 -4.35
N SER A 177 -4.55 1.44 -4.52
CA SER A 177 -4.66 2.89 -4.35
C SER A 177 -4.58 3.36 -2.90
N PHE A 178 -4.66 2.42 -1.96
CA PHE A 178 -4.68 2.68 -0.52
C PHE A 178 -3.41 2.23 0.20
N GLN A 179 -2.42 1.72 -0.53
CA GLN A 179 -1.11 1.37 0.01
C GLN A 179 -0.44 2.60 0.66
N GLY A 180 0.21 2.39 1.81
CA GLY A 180 0.83 3.45 2.61
C GLY A 180 -0.14 4.32 3.44
N MET A 181 -1.46 4.11 3.36
CA MET A 181 -2.45 4.87 4.14
C MET A 181 -2.85 4.15 5.44
N GLU A 182 -3.32 4.92 6.43
CA GLU A 182 -3.72 4.43 7.76
C GLU A 182 -5.15 4.89 8.07
N VAL A 183 -5.93 4.04 8.72
CA VAL A 183 -7.32 4.27 9.18
C VAL A 183 -7.57 3.52 10.48
N ASN A 184 -8.58 3.94 11.24
CA ASN A 184 -8.95 3.27 12.48
C ASN A 184 -9.84 2.06 12.19
N THR A 185 -10.73 2.15 11.20
CA THR A 185 -11.64 1.07 10.82
C THR A 185 -11.73 0.94 9.31
N ALA A 186 -11.44 -0.26 8.79
CA ALA A 186 -11.56 -0.59 7.37
C ALA A 186 -12.55 -1.74 7.19
N LEU A 187 -13.41 -1.63 6.18
CA LEU A 187 -14.21 -2.75 5.70
C LEU A 187 -13.58 -3.30 4.42
N VAL A 188 -13.11 -4.55 4.46
CA VAL A 188 -12.51 -5.22 3.31
C VAL A 188 -13.58 -6.08 2.63
N VAL A 189 -13.79 -5.87 1.34
CA VAL A 189 -14.79 -6.57 0.54
C VAL A 189 -14.09 -7.37 -0.55
N LEU A 190 -14.04 -8.69 -0.34
CA LEU A 190 -13.51 -9.67 -1.29
C LEU A 190 -14.69 -10.31 -2.01
N ARG A 191 -14.79 -10.10 -3.32
CA ARG A 191 -15.78 -10.73 -4.19
C ARG A 191 -15.04 -11.26 -5.41
N GLU A 192 -15.28 -12.52 -5.73
CA GLU A 192 -14.82 -13.13 -6.97
C GLU A 192 -15.51 -12.43 -8.16
N ASP A 193 -14.75 -12.13 -9.22
CA ASP A 193 -15.36 -11.61 -10.43
C ASP A 193 -16.22 -12.73 -11.04
N ILE A 194 -17.53 -12.52 -11.10
CA ILE A 194 -18.43 -13.40 -11.85
C ILE A 194 -18.17 -13.09 -13.33
N ASN A 195 -17.47 -14.00 -14.02
CA ASN A 195 -17.26 -13.95 -15.47
C ASN A 195 -18.59 -14.11 -16.22
#